data_AF-A0AAE5CNV5-F1
#
_entry.id   AF-A0AAE5CNV5-F1
#
_cell.length_a   1.000
_cell.length_b   1.000
_cell.length_c   1.000
_cell.angle_alpha   90.00
_cell.angle_beta   90.00
_cell.angle_gamma   90.00
#
_symmetry.space_group_name_H-M   'P 1'
#
loop_
_entity.id
_entity.type
_entity.pdbx_description
1 polymer ?
#
loop_
_entity_poly.entity_id
_entity_poly.type
_entity_poly.pdbx_seq_one_letter_code
_entity_poly.pdbx_strand_id
1 'polypeptide(L)'
;MRLEVRRLVYTAVLAALAVAFQLGTLPQAFTGPAINTILYVASIFVGPFSGVIVGFITPWVALMTGIMKLAPAVPVIMIGNASLALVSGYGSRLN
;
A
#
# COMPACT_ATOMS: atom_id res chain seq x y z
N MET A 1 -13.63 -13.73 -14.58
CA MET A 1 -12.52 -13.23 -15.42
C MET A 1 -12.47 -11.70 -15.60
N ARG A 2 -13.35 -11.02 -16.36
CA ARG A 2 -13.17 -9.56 -16.64
C ARG A 2 -13.07 -8.66 -15.40
N LEU A 3 -13.89 -8.92 -14.38
CA LEU A 3 -13.86 -8.17 -13.11
C LEU A 3 -12.58 -8.41 -12.30
N GLU A 4 -12.01 -9.60 -12.36
CA GLU A 4 -10.77 -9.96 -11.66
C GLU A 4 -9.56 -9.34 -12.34
N VAL A 5 -9.51 -9.39 -13.68
CA VAL A 5 -8.47 -8.70 -14.46
C VAL A 5 -8.52 -7.20 -14.19
N ARG A 6 -9.72 -6.61 -14.14
CA ARG A 6 -9.88 -5.19 -13.81
C ARG A 6 -9.32 -4.85 -12.41
N ARG A 7 -9.63 -5.67 -11.40
CA ARG A 7 -9.09 -5.48 -10.04
C ARG A 7 -7.57 -5.58 -10.03
N LEU A 8 -7.02 -6.60 -10.69
CA LEU A 8 -5.58 -6.79 -10.81
C LEU A 8 -4.89 -5.55 -11.42
N VAL A 9 -5.45 -5.01 -12.51
CA VAL A 9 -4.92 -3.80 -13.16
C VAL A 9 -4.96 -2.61 -12.20
N TYR A 10 -6.07 -2.36 -11.51
CA TYR A 10 -6.14 -1.26 -10.53
C TYR A 10 -5.16 -1.44 -9.38
N THR A 11 -5.03 -2.66 -8.83
CA THR A 11 -4.04 -2.96 -7.79
C THR A 11 -2.62 -2.69 -8.28
N ALA A 12 -2.29 -3.13 -9.50
CA ALA A 12 -0.97 -2.91 -10.10
C ALA A 12 -0.67 -1.43 -10.33
N VAL A 13 -1.64 -0.66 -10.82
CA VAL A 13 -1.49 0.80 -11.01
C VAL A 13 -1.29 1.51 -9.67
N LEU A 14 -2.04 1.15 -8.63
CA LEU A 14 -1.90 1.75 -7.30
C LEU A 14 -0.56 1.35 -6.65
N ALA A 15 -0.13 0.10 -6.82
CA ALA A 15 1.20 -0.32 -6.38
C ALA A 15 2.31 0.46 -7.10
N ALA A 16 2.22 0.61 -8.42
CA ALA A 16 3.17 1.41 -9.20
C ALA A 16 3.19 2.87 -8.76
N LEU A 17 2.03 3.46 -8.45
CA LEU A 17 1.94 4.81 -7.91
C LEU A 17 2.63 4.93 -6.55
N ALA A 18 2.43 3.97 -5.65
CA ALA A 18 3.10 3.96 -4.34
C ALA A 18 4.63 3.91 -4.49
N VAL A 19 5.11 3.06 -5.41
CA VAL A 19 6.54 2.97 -5.76
C VAL A 19 7.05 4.29 -6.33
N ALA A 20 6.29 4.94 -7.22
CA ALA A 20 6.69 6.23 -7.79
C ALA A 20 6.88 7.31 -6.73
N PHE A 21 5.98 7.38 -5.73
CA PHE A 21 6.14 8.30 -4.59
C PHE A 21 7.39 7.99 -3.75
N GLN A 22 7.71 6.72 -3.56
CA GLN A 22 8.92 6.30 -2.84
C GLN A 22 10.19 6.63 -3.63
N LEU A 23 10.18 6.47 -4.96
CA LEU A 23 11.30 6.83 -5.82
C LEU A 23 11.50 8.35 -5.98
N GLY A 24 10.45 9.15 -5.75
CA GLY A 24 10.53 10.61 -5.78
C GLY A 24 11.42 11.23 -4.70
N THR A 25 11.99 10.45 -3.77
CA THR A 25 12.89 10.90 -2.70
C THR A 25 12.36 12.06 -1.86
N LEU A 26 11.03 12.19 -1.75
CA LEU A 26 10.41 13.20 -0.91
C LEU A 26 10.74 12.93 0.57
N PRO A 27 10.80 13.99 1.41
CA PRO A 27 10.98 13.82 2.85
C PRO A 27 9.92 12.87 3.42
N GLN A 28 10.31 12.06 4.41
CA GLN A 28 9.46 11.00 4.99
C GLN A 28 8.10 11.52 5.49
N ALA A 29 8.06 12.78 5.94
CA ALA A 29 6.83 13.48 6.35
C ALA A 29 5.78 13.58 5.23
N PHE A 30 6.18 13.49 3.96
CA PHE A 30 5.29 13.49 2.79
C PHE A 30 5.12 12.10 2.19
N THR A 31 6.21 11.33 2.07
CA THR A 31 6.17 9.97 1.50
C THR A 31 5.29 9.04 2.32
N GLY A 32 5.36 9.10 3.66
CA GLY A 32 4.55 8.28 4.56
C GLY A 32 3.04 8.47 4.35
N PRO A 33 2.51 9.70 4.52
CA PRO A 33 1.10 9.99 4.26
C PRO A 33 0.64 9.67 2.84
N ALA A 34 1.48 9.90 1.83
CA ALA A 34 1.16 9.56 0.44
C ALA A 34 0.95 8.04 0.25
N ILE A 35 1.87 7.22 0.77
CA ILE A 35 1.76 5.76 0.72
C ILE A 35 0.49 5.29 1.44
N ASN A 36 0.22 5.80 2.65
CA ASN A 36 -0.98 5.44 3.40
C ASN A 36 -2.26 5.80 2.65
N THR A 37 -2.29 6.97 2.00
CA THR A 37 -3.43 7.37 1.16
C THR A 37 -3.66 6.37 0.03
N ILE A 38 -2.59 5.93 -0.63
CA ILE A 38 -2.69 4.92 -1.70
C ILE A 38 -3.17 3.57 -1.16
N LEU A 39 -2.73 3.15 0.03
CA LEU A 39 -3.26 1.95 0.70
C LEU A 39 -4.75 2.05 0.98
N TYR A 40 -5.21 3.19 1.53
CA TYR A 40 -6.63 3.42 1.77
C TYR A 40 -7.43 3.38 0.47
N VAL A 41 -6.94 4.03 -0.58
CA VAL A 41 -7.59 4.02 -1.90
C VAL A 41 -7.68 2.60 -2.46
N ALA A 42 -6.59 1.84 -2.40
CA ALA A 42 -6.55 0.44 -2.82
C ALA A 42 -7.54 -0.42 -2.02
N SER A 43 -7.59 -0.23 -0.71
CA SER A 43 -8.43 -1.03 0.18
C SER A 43 -9.93 -0.76 0.02
N ILE A 44 -10.30 0.52 0.03
CA ILE A 44 -11.69 0.97 0.02
C ILE A 44 -12.31 0.78 -1.36
N PHE A 45 -11.64 1.26 -2.43
CA PHE A 45 -12.24 1.32 -3.76
C PHE A 45 -12.02 0.07 -4.60
N VAL A 46 -10.89 -0.65 -4.43
CA VAL A 46 -10.59 -1.86 -5.21
C VAL A 46 -10.94 -3.12 -4.40
N GLY A 47 -10.51 -3.17 -3.15
CA GLY A 47 -10.85 -4.23 -2.19
C GLY A 47 -9.79 -4.41 -1.09
N PRO A 48 -10.12 -5.03 0.06
CA PRO A 48 -9.21 -5.13 1.20
C PRO A 48 -7.93 -5.85 0.82
N PHE A 49 -8.06 -6.93 0.06
CA PHE A 49 -6.93 -7.69 -0.47
C PHE A 49 -6.04 -6.87 -1.41
N SER A 50 -6.59 -5.93 -2.18
CA SER A 50 -5.78 -5.00 -2.99
C SER A 50 -4.92 -4.11 -2.09
N GLY A 51 -5.50 -3.58 -1.01
CA GLY A 51 -4.75 -2.82 -0.02
C GLY A 51 -3.65 -3.63 0.68
N VAL A 52 -3.92 -4.90 1.01
CA VAL A 52 -2.91 -5.81 1.60
C VAL A 52 -1.74 -6.05 0.64
N ILE A 53 -2.02 -6.32 -0.64
CA ILE A 53 -0.98 -6.54 -1.66
C ILE A 53 -0.09 -5.30 -1.77
N VAL A 54 -0.68 -4.11 -1.91
CA VAL A 54 0.07 -2.85 -1.94
C VAL A 54 0.89 -2.67 -0.65
N GLY A 55 0.26 -2.91 0.50
CA GLY A 55 0.88 -2.78 1.82
C GLY A 55 2.02 -3.76 2.10
N PHE A 56 2.09 -4.87 1.36
CA PHE A 56 3.21 -5.81 1.41
C PHE A 56 4.34 -5.42 0.48
N ILE A 57 4.05 -4.76 -0.64
CA ILE A 57 5.07 -4.31 -1.60
C ILE A 57 5.82 -3.08 -1.07
N THR A 58 5.11 -2.13 -0.47
CA THR A 58 5.69 -0.83 -0.09
C THR A 58 6.85 -0.88 0.90
N PRO A 59 6.92 -1.80 1.90
CA PRO A 59 8.05 -1.84 2.84
C PRO A 59 9.33 -2.38 2.21
N TRP A 60 9.22 -3.32 1.25
CA TRP A 60 10.37 -3.80 0.48
C TRP A 60 10.98 -2.69 -0.35
N VAL A 61 10.13 -1.93 -1.03
CA VAL A 61 10.58 -0.80 -1.85
C VAL A 61 11.18 0.28 -0.97
N ALA A 62 10.58 0.61 0.18
CA ALA A 62 11.15 1.57 1.13
C ALA A 62 12.52 1.15 1.67
N LEU A 63 12.77 -0.14 1.84
CA LEU A 63 14.07 -0.68 2.21
C LEU A 63 15.08 -0.54 1.06
N MET A 64 14.68 -0.89 -0.17
CA MET A 64 15.52 -0.81 -1.36
C MET A 64 15.89 0.63 -1.75
N THR A 65 14.98 1.59 -1.52
CA THR A 65 15.20 3.01 -1.82
C THR A 65 15.93 3.76 -0.69
N GLY A 66 16.18 3.11 0.44
CA GLY A 66 16.88 3.71 1.58
C GLY A 66 16.04 4.71 2.39
N ILE A 67 14.74 4.86 2.10
CA ILE A 67 13.80 5.62 2.93
C ILE A 67 13.77 5.04 4.35
N MET A 68 13.85 3.71 4.42
CA MET A 68 13.84 2.95 5.66
C MET A 68 15.16 2.19 5.81
N LYS A 69 15.85 2.40 6.95
CA LYS A 69 17.18 1.82 7.20
C LYS A 69 17.16 0.54 8.04
N LEU A 70 16.02 0.19 8.63
CA LEU A 70 15.91 -0.92 9.59
C LEU A 70 15.22 -2.13 8.95
N ALA A 71 15.96 -3.01 8.27
CA ALA A 71 15.40 -4.21 7.63
C ALA A 71 14.49 -5.06 8.55
N PRO A 72 14.80 -5.27 9.86
CA PRO A 72 13.92 -6.01 10.76
C PRO A 72 12.53 -5.41 10.97
N ALA A 73 12.33 -4.12 10.66
CA ALA A 73 11.02 -3.47 10.76
C ALA A 73 10.10 -3.76 9.57
N VAL A 74 10.59 -4.36 8.48
CA VAL A 74 9.77 -4.73 7.31
C VAL A 74 8.55 -5.58 7.69
N PRO A 75 8.70 -6.72 8.40
CA PRO A 75 7.54 -7.55 8.77
C PRO A 75 6.55 -6.80 9.68
N VAL A 76 7.03 -5.94 10.58
CA VAL A 76 6.17 -5.15 11.48
C VAL A 76 5.32 -4.17 10.67
N ILE A 77 5.93 -3.46 9.71
CA ILE A 77 5.23 -2.52 8.84
C ILE A 77 4.24 -3.25 7.93
N MET A 78 4.62 -4.42 7.40
CA MET A 78 3.71 -5.25 6.58
C MET A 78 2.46 -5.63 7.37
N ILE A 79 2.60 -6.05 8.63
CA ILE A 79 1.48 -6.38 9.51
C ILE A 79 0.60 -5.15 9.76
N GLY A 80 1.22 -4.00 10.05
CA GLY A 80 0.49 -2.74 10.24
C GLY A 80 -0.30 -2.32 9.01
N ASN A 81 0.33 -2.35 7.85
CA ASN A 81 -0.27 -2.05 6.55
C ASN A 81 -1.42 -3.00 6.21
N ALA A 82 -1.24 -4.30 6.42
CA ALA A 82 -2.30 -5.29 6.22
C ALA A 82 -3.48 -5.05 7.16
N SER A 83 -3.20 -4.74 8.44
CA SER A 83 -4.23 -4.43 9.42
C SER A 83 -5.03 -3.19 9.01
N LEU A 84 -4.34 -2.12 8.62
CA LEU A 84 -4.95 -0.89 8.12
C LEU A 84 -5.79 -1.14 6.88
N ALA A 85 -5.28 -1.92 5.91
CA ALA A 85 -6.02 -2.29 4.72
C ALA A 85 -7.29 -3.08 5.07
N LEU A 86 -7.18 -4.15 5.87
CA LEU A 86 -8.33 -4.97 6.22
C LEU A 86 -9.39 -4.16 6.98
N VAL A 87 -8.99 -3.38 7.98
CA VAL A 87 -9.93 -2.57 8.79
C VAL A 87 -10.62 -1.51 7.95
N SER A 88 -9.88 -0.72 7.17
CA SER A 88 -10.48 0.32 6.32
C SER A 88 -11.35 -0.25 5.19
N GLY A 89 -10.90 -1.35 4.60
CA GLY A 89 -11.59 -2.02 3.52
C GLY A 89 -12.89 -2.64 3.98
N TYR A 90 -12.89 -3.40 5.08
CA TYR A 90 -14.14 -3.99 5.59
C TYR A 90 -15.03 -2.95 6.26
N GLY A 91 -14.47 -2.01 7.02
CA GLY A 91 -15.22 -0.92 7.64
C GLY A 91 -16.02 -0.10 6.62
N SER A 92 -15.43 0.23 5.47
CA SER A 92 -16.12 0.96 4.39
C SER A 92 -17.25 0.17 3.70
N ARG A 93 -17.39 -1.14 3.95
CA ARG A 93 -18.51 -1.94 3.44
C ARG A 93 -19.65 -2.11 4.43
N LEU A 94 -19.44 -1.73 5.69
CA LEU A 94 -20.41 -1.85 6.77
C LEU A 94 -21.24 -0.57 6.96
N ASN A 95 -20.77 0.56 6.43
CA ASN A 95 -21.50 1.83 6.31
C ASN A 95 -22.19 1.93 4.95
#